data_AF-A0A7V9US99-F1
#
_entry.id   AF-A0A7V9US99-F1
#
_cell.length_a   1.000
_cell.length_b   1.000
_cell.length_c   1.000
_cell.angle_alpha   90.00
_cell.angle_beta   90.00
_cell.angle_gamma   90.00
#
_symmetry.space_group_name_H-M   'P 1'
#
loop_
_entity.id
_entity.type
_entity.pdbx_description
1 polymer ?
#
loop_
_entity_poly.entity_id
_entity_poly.type
_entity_poly.pdbx_seq_one_letter_code
_entity_poly.pdbx_strand_id
1 'polypeptide(L)'
;MTNERIIEVEVTEDDLKKMRADGISEADLPAPGIKRYRPARHISKDKVVVLLDADIVEHFKKTTENDDTKFYQTQINQTLRKFIDG
;
A
#
# COMPACT_ATOMS: atom_id res chain seq x y z
N MET A 1 0.55 25.25 -4.75
CA MET A 1 -0.84 24.83 -4.47
C MET A 1 -0.99 23.42 -5.01
N THR A 2 -1.02 22.41 -4.14
CA THR A 2 -1.19 21.01 -4.54
C THR A 2 -2.66 20.79 -4.87
N ASN A 3 -2.96 20.44 -6.12
CA ASN A 3 -4.32 20.06 -6.54
C ASN A 3 -4.65 18.72 -5.89
N GLU A 4 -5.26 18.74 -4.71
CA GLU A 4 -5.75 17.54 -4.03
C GLU A 4 -6.87 16.92 -4.85
N ARG A 5 -6.57 15.79 -5.50
CA ARG A 5 -7.58 14.98 -6.17
C ARG A 5 -8.41 14.28 -5.11
N ILE A 6 -9.68 14.65 -5.02
CA ILE A 6 -10.65 14.02 -4.13
C ILE A 6 -11.22 12.80 -4.86
N ILE A 7 -11.16 11.63 -4.25
CA ILE A 7 -11.80 10.41 -4.78
C ILE A 7 -13.05 10.06 -3.97
N GLU A 8 -14.08 9.60 -4.66
CA GLU A 8 -15.30 9.08 -4.08
C GLU A 8 -15.08 7.62 -3.69
N VAL A 9 -15.16 7.30 -2.40
CA VAL A 9 -14.98 5.94 -1.88
C VAL A 9 -16.23 5.55 -1.11
N GLU A 10 -16.82 4.42 -1.46
CA GLU A 10 -17.95 3.84 -0.72
C GLU A 10 -17.47 3.29 0.63
N VAL A 11 -18.15 3.65 1.71
CA VAL A 11 -17.86 3.12 3.04
C VAL A 11 -18.27 1.65 3.11
N THR A 12 -17.26 0.78 3.20
CA THR A 12 -17.44 -0.67 3.34
C THR A 12 -17.57 -1.07 4.81
N GLU A 13 -18.07 -2.28 5.08
CA GLU A 13 -18.14 -2.83 6.44
C GLU A 13 -16.76 -2.98 7.10
N ASP A 14 -15.72 -3.27 6.30
CA ASP A 14 -14.34 -3.34 6.79
C ASP A 14 -13.81 -1.97 7.24
N ASP A 15 -14.21 -0.89 6.56
CA ASP A 15 -13.87 0.47 6.99
C ASP A 15 -14.55 0.84 8.29
N LEU A 16 -15.83 0.45 8.48
CA LEU A 16 -16.54 0.65 9.74
C LEU A 16 -15.88 -0.10 10.89
N LYS A 17 -15.43 -1.32 10.65
CA LYS A 17 -14.70 -2.12 11.64
C LYS A 17 -13.39 -1.46 12.05
N LYS A 18 -12.65 -0.87 11.10
CA LYS A 18 -11.43 -0.08 11.40
C LYS A 18 -11.75 1.18 12.19
N MET A 19 -12.80 1.91 11.82
CA MET A 19 -13.20 3.13 12.52
C MET A 19 -13.61 2.88 13.98
N ARG A 20 -14.28 1.75 14.25
CA ARG A 20 -14.57 1.30 15.62
C ARG A 20 -13.28 0.97 16.38
N ALA A 21 -12.33 0.30 15.72
CA ALA A 21 -11.03 -0.01 16.33
C ALA A 21 -10.21 1.26 16.64
N ASP A 22 -10.36 2.30 15.83
CA ASP A 22 -9.74 3.62 16.02
C ASP A 22 -10.45 4.47 17.08
N GLY A 23 -11.47 3.94 17.77
CA GLY A 23 -12.17 4.60 18.88
C GLY A 23 -13.23 5.61 18.46
N ILE A 24 -13.68 5.59 17.19
CA ILE A 24 -14.78 6.43 16.74
C ILE A 24 -16.08 5.90 17.35
N SER A 25 -16.82 6.80 18.01
CA SER A 25 -18.12 6.49 18.61
C SER A 25 -19.11 6.01 17.56
N GLU A 26 -19.97 5.05 17.92
CA GLU A 26 -20.96 4.48 17.00
C GLU A 26 -21.94 5.52 16.45
N ALA A 27 -22.20 6.59 17.21
CA ALA A 27 -23.01 7.73 16.77
C ALA A 27 -22.35 8.58 15.67
N ASP A 28 -21.02 8.52 15.55
CA ASP A 28 -20.23 9.28 14.58
C ASP A 28 -19.80 8.42 13.37
N LEU A 29 -20.18 7.13 13.36
CA LEU A 29 -19.89 6.25 12.25
C LEU A 29 -20.80 6.59 11.05
N PRO A 30 -20.23 6.73 9.85
CA PRO A 30 -21.04 6.85 8.65
C PRO A 30 -21.85 5.56 8.43
N ALA A 31 -23.06 5.67 7.87
CA ALA A 31 -23.80 4.49 7.45
C ALA A 31 -23.06 3.76 6.31
N PRO A 32 -23.11 2.42 6.27
CA PRO A 32 -22.56 1.66 5.15
C PRO A 32 -23.21 2.10 3.83
N GLY A 33 -22.41 2.16 2.76
CA GLY A 33 -22.86 2.62 1.43
C GLY A 33 -22.84 4.14 1.23
N ILE A 34 -22.53 4.95 2.25
CA ILE A 34 -22.31 6.40 2.06
C ILE A 34 -20.97 6.60 1.35
N LYS A 35 -21.00 7.41 0.29
CA LYS A 35 -19.81 7.84 -0.46
C LYS A 35 -19.06 8.93 0.33
N ARG A 36 -17.82 8.65 0.73
CA ARG A 36 -16.92 9.62 1.35
C ARG A 36 -15.86 10.10 0.35
N TYR A 37 -15.65 11.41 0.38
CA TYR A 37 -14.60 12.08 -0.35
C TYR A 37 -13.29 11.98 0.43
N ARG A 38 -12.38 11.11 -0.01
CA ARG A 38 -11.05 10.98 0.59
C ARG A 38 -10.04 11.75 -0.26
N PRO A 39 -9.10 12.52 0.33
CA PRO A 39 -7.96 12.99 -0.42
C PRO A 39 -7.21 11.77 -0.96
N ALA A 40 -7.08 11.67 -2.28
CA ALA A 40 -6.27 10.64 -2.87
C ALA A 40 -4.83 10.88 -2.40
N ARG A 41 -4.34 10.04 -1.48
CA ARG A 41 -2.92 10.00 -1.16
C ARG A 41 -2.20 9.57 -2.43
N HIS A 42 -1.77 10.54 -3.23
CA HIS A 42 -0.89 10.29 -4.34
C HIS A 42 0.46 9.96 -3.73
N ILE A 43 0.71 8.67 -3.48
CA ILE A 43 2.07 8.19 -3.26
C ILE A 43 2.74 8.36 -4.62
N SER A 44 3.42 9.49 -4.83
CA SER A 44 4.27 9.66 -6.00
C SER A 44 5.32 8.57 -5.95
N LYS A 45 5.16 7.56 -6.80
CA LYS A 45 6.17 6.53 -6.98
C LYS A 45 7.10 7.02 -8.07
N ASP A 46 8.27 7.51 -7.68
CA ASP A 46 9.33 7.72 -8.65
C ASP A 46 9.71 6.36 -9.22
N LYS A 47 9.69 6.26 -10.56
CA LYS A 47 10.13 5.06 -11.26
C LYS A 47 11.63 5.14 -11.42
N VAL A 48 12.35 4.22 -10.79
CA VAL A 48 13.80 4.08 -10.92
C VAL A 48 14.10 2.78 -11.66
N VAL A 49 15.06 2.84 -12.58
CA VAL A 49 15.60 1.65 -13.25
C VAL A 49 16.97 1.37 -12.64
N VAL A 50 17.15 0.17 -12.11
CA VAL A 50 18.41 -0.30 -11.55
C VAL A 50 18.89 -1.49 -12.37
N LEU A 51 20.14 -1.47 -12.78
CA LEU A 51 20.81 -2.62 -13.40
C LEU A 51 21.40 -3.48 -12.28
N LEU A 52 20.98 -4.75 -12.24
CA LEU A 52 21.45 -5.74 -11.28
C LEU A 52 22.04 -6.91 -12.05
N ASP A 53 23.03 -7.57 -11.45
CA ASP A 53 23.58 -8.79 -12.00
C ASP A 53 22.50 -9.89 -12.05
N ALA A 54 22.61 -10.75 -13.06
CA ALA A 54 21.60 -11.76 -13.36
C ALA A 54 21.41 -12.77 -12.22
N ASP A 55 22.48 -13.11 -11.51
CA ASP A 55 22.50 -14.03 -10.37
C ASP A 55 21.74 -13.48 -9.16
N ILE A 56 21.84 -12.18 -8.88
CA ILE A 56 21.05 -11.49 -7.85
C ILE A 56 19.58 -11.58 -8.20
N VAL A 57 19.21 -11.29 -9.45
CA VAL A 57 17.82 -11.38 -9.90
C VAL A 57 17.28 -12.81 -9.80
N GLU A 58 18.08 -13.81 -10.16
CA GLU A 58 17.72 -15.22 -10.01
C GLU A 58 17.54 -15.65 -8.55
N HIS A 59 18.38 -15.16 -7.64
CA HIS A 59 18.25 -15.43 -6.20
C HIS A 59 16.88 -15.00 -5.67
N PHE A 60 16.44 -13.79 -6.02
CA PHE A 60 15.12 -13.27 -5.61
C PHE A 60 13.94 -13.96 -6.31
N LYS A 61 14.13 -14.41 -7.56
CA LYS A 61 13.09 -15.19 -8.25
C LYS A 61 12.85 -16.54 -7.57
N LYS A 62 13.92 -17.27 -7.26
CA LYS A 62 13.86 -18.60 -6.61
C LYS A 62 13.27 -18.56 -5.21
N THR A 63 13.51 -17.47 -4.47
CA THR A 63 12.93 -17.27 -3.13
C THR A 63 11.44 -16.97 -3.17
N THR A 64 10.94 -16.30 -4.22
CA THR A 64 9.50 -16.05 -4.40
C THR A 64 8.68 -17.22 -4.95
N GLU A 65 9.30 -18.30 -5.40
CA GLU A 65 8.56 -19.50 -5.84
C GLU A 65 7.93 -20.26 -4.67
N ASN A 66 8.41 -20.05 -3.44
CA ASN A 66 7.99 -20.79 -2.25
C ASN A 66 7.13 -19.98 -1.27
N ASP A 67 6.90 -18.70 -1.55
CA ASP A 67 6.30 -17.77 -0.60
C ASP A 67 5.13 -17.02 -1.26
N ASP A 68 4.00 -16.93 -0.57
CA ASP A 68 2.78 -16.22 -1.03
C ASP A 68 3.02 -14.70 -1.26
N THR A 69 4.25 -14.24 -1.01
CA THR A 69 4.71 -12.88 -1.28
C THR A 69 4.97 -12.65 -2.77
N LYS A 70 3.85 -12.31 -3.43
CA LYS A 70 3.70 -11.62 -4.72
C LYS A 70 4.93 -10.78 -5.15
N PHE A 71 5.60 -11.28 -6.20
CA PHE A 71 6.60 -10.63 -7.06
C PHE A 71 8.00 -10.40 -6.45
N TYR A 72 9.03 -10.94 -7.11
CA TYR A 72 10.45 -10.77 -6.75
C TYR A 72 10.88 -9.30 -6.65
N GLN A 73 10.27 -8.41 -7.44
CA GLN A 73 10.52 -6.97 -7.36
C GLN A 73 10.10 -6.37 -6.01
N THR A 74 9.06 -6.91 -5.36
CA THR A 74 8.64 -6.47 -4.03
C THR A 74 9.71 -6.82 -3.00
N GLN A 75 10.26 -8.03 -3.06
CA GLN A 75 11.32 -8.48 -2.14
C GLN A 75 12.63 -7.70 -2.33
N ILE A 76 13.01 -7.39 -3.57
CA ILE A 76 14.15 -6.50 -3.85
C ILE A 76 13.94 -5.14 -3.19
N ASN A 77 12.77 -4.52 -3.39
CA ASN A 77 12.47 -3.22 -2.79
C ASN A 77 12.47 -3.26 -1.25
N GLN A 78 11.93 -4.31 -0.63
CA GLN A 78 11.95 -4.47 0.82
C GLN A 78 13.36 -4.64 1.37
N THR A 79 14.19 -5.43 0.69
CA THR A 79 15.60 -5.62 1.05
C THR A 79 16.36 -4.30 0.96
N LEU A 80 16.20 -3.56 -0.13
CA LEU A 80 16.83 -2.25 -0.29
C LEU A 80 16.40 -1.27 0.82
N ARG A 81 15.12 -1.26 1.19
CA ARG A 81 14.62 -0.42 2.29
C ARG A 81 15.25 -0.78 3.64
N LYS A 82 15.39 -2.05 3.98
CA LYS A 82 16.06 -2.47 5.22
C LYS A 82 17.48 -1.91 5.33
N PHE A 83 18.21 -1.86 4.22
CA PHE A 83 19.56 -1.28 4.20
C PHE A 83 19.58 0.25 4.30
N ILE A 84 18.55 0.93 3.78
CA ILE A 84 18.46 2.39 3.81
C ILE A 84 17.97 2.87 5.20
N ASP A 85 16.98 2.20 5.76
CA ASP A 85 16.27 2.64 6.98
C ASP A 85 17.01 2.27 8.27
N GLY A 86 17.93 1.29 8.23
CA GLY A 86 18.76 0.87 9.38
C GLY A 86 18.04 0.00 10.38
#